data_AF-A0AAE3ER61-F1
#
_entry.id   AF-A0AAE3ER61-F1
#
_cell.length_a   1.000
_cell.length_b   1.000
_cell.length_c   1.000
_cell.angle_alpha   90.00
_cell.angle_beta   90.00
_cell.angle_gamma   90.00
#
_symmetry.space_group_name_H-M   'P 1'
#
loop_
_entity.id
_entity.type
_entity.pdbx_description
1 polymer ?
#
loop_
_entity_poly.entity_id
_entity_poly.type
_entity_poly.pdbx_seq_one_letter_code
_entity_poly.pdbx_strand_id
1 'polypeptide(L)'
;MLKNYWNKGKKQKTITIVIGLILLVALFVLRDDYQPALLFVRKFIFIILLSATVLFFGLRKFRNSASTGKRIGILGLLVLFFGILYVIGWHFKMYDYIKTYNVFNNLNRIEINELPLTQNERIQPLQNILSMANESVGETKDVSLPHLVRVDGENKWTMAIQPTEKYVWQGITDNTEEVFSVSSTTPFPRFSNENRIPVIFSIGESLKFSRNTYNAVVQRFNIFQLFTMEPSDTFYMKNDTGQWVQVVSLIKWKGFLFPYPTFGGVMVINNGEHVFSDYIERILIGKGTYISPEEMKNYPYLNGQNTLAEKVSQIQAESLKFLGGFSDPLPWNMETAVKIPELPKDQNQQPFVTDFVFSDTDSNAYSGLYHWFGLEPVGEERTSLTFSVFIPADGSNALYYYDHASKKQGYAGVSAMPLKVKESRKEYDWTANTPVEFRPYIKDIAGRKRMFFLGTVSAISEKDAGQFDGSATPDLVLIDSEYRDVIWIDVKHPSKWDKMVYDQLNEAWRLSEGIGYYFAEENKEIDIVKQTTDSTLVIPVVDKRTKEIERLQRKIDSLKANNN
;
A
#
# COMPACT_ATOMS: atom_id res chain seq x y z
N MET A 1 8.73 32.73 43.07
CA MET A 1 8.34 34.01 42.43
C MET A 1 6.81 34.21 42.42
N LEU A 2 6.00 33.30 41.86
CA LEU A 2 4.52 33.40 41.86
C LEU A 2 3.89 33.61 43.25
N LYS A 3 4.34 32.86 44.26
CA LYS A 3 3.86 32.99 45.66
C LYS A 3 4.08 34.40 46.24
N ASN A 4 5.19 35.04 45.88
CA ASN A 4 5.50 36.40 46.34
C ASN A 4 4.69 37.46 45.57
N TYR A 5 4.37 37.22 44.30
CA TYR A 5 3.51 38.11 43.49
C TYR A 5 2.04 38.04 43.92
N TRP A 6 1.55 36.83 44.21
CA TRP A 6 0.19 36.57 44.71
C TRP A 6 -0.12 37.29 46.03
N ASN A 7 0.89 37.48 46.88
CA ASN A 7 0.73 38.11 48.20
C ASN A 7 0.78 39.65 48.16
N LYS A 8 1.01 40.29 46.99
CA LYS A 8 1.14 41.75 46.87
C LYS A 8 -0.18 42.54 46.84
N GLY A 9 -1.34 41.87 46.75
CA GLY A 9 -2.65 42.53 46.80
C GLY A 9 -3.73 41.90 45.92
N LYS A 10 -4.98 42.38 46.05
CA LYS A 10 -6.14 41.88 45.30
C LYS A 10 -5.96 42.00 43.78
N LYS A 11 -5.36 43.09 43.31
CA LYS A 11 -5.08 43.35 41.89
C LYS A 11 -4.14 42.30 41.27
N GLN A 12 -3.06 41.95 41.97
CA GLN A 12 -2.08 40.95 41.50
C GLN A 12 -2.67 39.53 41.49
N LYS A 13 -3.53 39.20 42.45
CA LYS A 13 -4.30 37.94 42.43
C LYS A 13 -5.21 37.88 41.21
N THR A 14 -5.98 38.93 40.94
CA THR A 14 -6.85 39.00 39.75
C THR A 14 -6.05 38.85 38.46
N ILE A 15 -4.93 39.58 38.29
CA ILE A 15 -4.07 39.47 37.11
C ILE A 15 -3.55 38.02 36.95
N THR A 16 -3.10 37.40 38.04
CA THR A 16 -2.59 36.02 38.00
C THR A 16 -3.67 35.03 37.59
N ILE A 17 -4.90 35.20 38.08
CA ILE A 17 -6.06 34.37 37.70
C ILE A 17 -6.39 34.56 36.21
N VAL A 18 -6.47 35.80 35.75
CA VAL A 18 -6.80 36.12 34.35
C VAL A 18 -5.73 35.58 33.40
N ILE A 19 -4.45 35.81 33.69
CA ILE A 19 -3.35 35.26 32.89
C ILE A 19 -3.36 33.72 32.93
N GLY A 20 -3.61 33.12 34.10
CA GLY A 20 -3.73 31.68 34.22
C GLY A 20 -4.87 31.10 33.38
N LEU A 21 -6.03 31.78 33.34
CA LEU A 21 -7.16 31.40 32.51
C LEU A 21 -6.84 31.55 31.01
N ILE A 22 -6.20 32.64 30.61
CA ILE A 22 -5.75 32.86 29.22
C ILE A 22 -4.79 31.75 28.80
N LEU A 23 -3.81 31.39 29.65
CA LEU A 23 -2.86 30.31 29.36
C LEU A 23 -3.56 28.95 29.27
N LEU A 24 -4.56 28.68 30.13
CA LEU A 24 -5.32 27.43 30.09
C LEU A 24 -6.16 27.34 28.81
N VAL A 25 -6.82 28.43 28.42
CA VAL A 25 -7.56 28.51 27.15
C VAL A 25 -6.62 28.36 25.96
N ALA A 26 -5.46 29.03 25.97
CA ALA A 26 -4.46 28.89 24.92
C ALA A 26 -3.94 27.45 24.82
N LEU A 27 -3.66 26.79 25.95
CA LEU A 27 -3.24 25.39 25.98
C LEU A 27 -4.36 24.46 25.47
N PHE A 28 -5.63 24.80 25.64
CA PHE A 28 -6.71 23.99 25.10
C PHE A 28 -6.94 24.20 23.59
N VAL A 29 -6.83 25.45 23.13
CA VAL A 29 -7.07 25.82 21.73
C VAL A 29 -5.90 25.45 20.82
N LEU A 30 -4.67 25.55 21.29
CA LEU A 30 -3.45 25.29 20.51
C LEU A 30 -2.93 23.85 20.64
N ARG A 31 -3.82 22.89 20.96
CA ARG A 31 -3.37 21.51 21.21
C ARG A 31 -2.88 20.82 19.96
N ASP A 32 -3.42 21.14 18.80
CA ASP A 32 -2.90 20.71 17.50
C ASP A 32 -1.46 21.17 17.27
N ASP A 33 -1.11 22.39 17.69
CA ASP A 33 0.25 22.93 17.52
C ASP A 33 1.30 22.21 18.37
N TYR A 34 0.98 21.85 19.63
CA TYR A 34 1.95 21.19 20.52
C TYR A 34 1.85 19.66 20.54
N GLN A 35 0.79 19.06 20.00
CA GLN A 35 0.63 17.60 19.98
C GLN A 35 1.81 16.87 19.32
N PRO A 36 2.43 17.37 18.23
CA PRO A 36 3.62 16.77 17.66
C PRO A 36 4.78 16.66 18.68
N ALA A 37 4.93 17.65 19.58
CA ALA A 37 5.92 17.60 20.64
C ALA A 37 5.58 16.54 21.71
N LEU A 38 4.30 16.37 22.05
CA LEU A 38 3.86 15.31 22.97
C LEU A 38 4.10 13.92 22.37
N LEU A 39 3.80 13.76 21.08
CA LEU A 39 4.11 12.55 20.34
C LEU A 39 5.61 12.29 20.25
N PHE A 40 6.43 13.31 20.06
CA PHE A 40 7.89 13.15 20.08
C PHE A 40 8.35 12.62 21.45
N VAL A 41 7.85 13.21 22.55
CA VAL A 41 8.14 12.72 23.90
C VAL A 41 7.68 11.28 24.07
N ARG A 42 6.48 10.94 23.57
CA ARG A 42 5.97 9.57 23.58
C ARG A 42 6.92 8.64 22.84
N LYS A 43 7.17 8.93 21.55
CA LYS A 43 7.95 8.11 20.61
C LYS A 43 9.38 7.89 21.05
N PHE A 44 9.96 8.79 21.85
CA PHE A 44 11.36 8.70 22.28
C PHE A 44 11.54 8.68 23.81
N ILE A 45 10.49 8.31 24.57
CA ILE A 45 10.48 8.43 26.03
C ILE A 45 11.67 7.70 26.69
N PHE A 46 12.08 6.53 26.20
CA PHE A 46 13.25 5.83 26.71
C PHE A 46 14.54 6.62 26.55
N ILE A 47 14.81 7.15 25.35
CA ILE A 47 16.01 7.93 25.07
C ILE A 47 16.01 9.21 25.91
N ILE A 48 14.85 9.87 26.04
CA ILE A 48 14.70 11.08 26.84
C ILE A 48 14.99 10.79 28.32
N LEU A 49 14.38 9.75 28.90
CA LEU A 49 14.59 9.36 30.29
C LEU A 49 16.04 8.93 30.56
N LEU A 50 16.63 8.15 29.65
CA LEU A 50 18.04 7.74 29.73
C LEU A 50 18.97 8.95 29.71
N SER A 51 18.78 9.84 28.73
CA SER A 51 19.57 11.07 28.57
C SER A 51 19.42 12.01 29.77
N ALA A 52 18.20 12.22 30.24
CA ALA A 52 17.90 13.07 31.40
C ALA A 52 18.54 12.50 32.68
N THR A 53 18.48 11.18 32.88
CA THR A 53 19.08 10.51 34.04
C THR A 53 20.60 10.66 34.04
N VAL A 54 21.24 10.37 32.89
CA VAL A 54 22.71 10.48 32.75
C VAL A 54 23.16 11.93 32.90
N LEU A 55 22.47 12.90 32.29
CA LEU A 55 22.77 14.32 32.45
C LEU A 55 22.59 14.79 33.89
N PHE A 56 21.50 14.40 34.56
CA PHE A 56 21.23 14.80 35.93
C PHE A 56 22.35 14.34 36.88
N PHE A 57 22.70 13.04 36.83
CA PHE A 57 23.77 12.50 37.68
C PHE A 57 25.16 13.00 37.26
N GLY A 58 25.41 13.15 35.95
CA GLY A 58 26.66 13.68 35.41
C GLY A 58 26.91 15.12 35.84
N LEU A 59 25.93 16.01 35.65
CA LEU A 59 26.02 17.42 36.06
C LEU A 59 26.07 17.58 37.58
N ARG A 60 25.36 16.73 38.34
CA ARG A 60 25.46 16.73 39.80
C ARG A 60 26.86 16.36 40.27
N LYS A 61 27.47 15.31 39.70
CA LYS A 61 28.86 14.93 40.01
C LYS A 61 29.85 16.02 39.56
N PHE A 62 29.63 16.64 38.40
CA PHE A 62 30.45 17.75 37.91
C PHE A 62 30.47 18.93 38.88
N ARG A 63 29.29 19.36 39.34
CA ARG A 63 29.13 20.48 40.29
C ARG A 63 29.77 20.19 41.65
N ASN A 64 29.68 18.93 42.12
CA ASN A 64 30.23 18.52 43.42
C ASN A 64 31.74 18.22 43.37
N SER A 65 32.37 18.21 42.20
CA SER A 65 33.81 17.96 42.08
C SER A 65 34.62 19.22 42.36
N ALA A 66 35.57 19.14 43.29
CA ALA A 66 36.51 20.22 43.60
C ALA A 66 37.71 20.30 42.64
N SER A 67 38.04 19.22 41.92
CA SER A 67 39.19 19.14 41.01
C SER A 67 38.80 19.44 39.56
N THR A 68 39.57 20.32 38.91
CA THR A 68 39.45 20.64 37.48
C THR A 68 39.62 19.40 36.59
N GLY A 69 40.60 18.54 36.89
CA GLY A 69 40.82 17.30 36.13
C GLY A 69 39.63 16.34 36.20
N LYS A 70 39.03 16.16 37.38
CA LYS A 70 37.81 15.35 37.55
C LYS A 70 36.62 15.95 36.79
N ARG A 71 36.50 17.28 36.75
CA ARG A 71 35.44 17.96 35.98
C ARG A 71 35.58 17.71 34.47
N ILE A 72 36.80 17.83 33.94
CA ILE A 72 37.10 17.53 32.53
C ILE A 72 36.81 16.05 32.22
N GLY A 73 37.21 15.13 33.09
CA GLY A 73 36.92 13.70 32.91
C GLY A 73 35.43 13.38 32.86
N ILE A 74 34.61 14.02 33.71
CA ILE A 74 33.15 13.86 33.69
C ILE A 74 32.56 14.38 32.37
N LEU A 75 33.01 15.54 31.89
CA LEU A 75 32.55 16.09 30.60
C LEU A 75 32.95 15.17 29.43
N GLY A 76 34.20 14.68 29.42
CA GLY A 76 34.66 13.73 28.41
C GLY A 76 33.84 12.45 28.38
N LEU A 77 33.48 11.89 29.55
CA LEU A 77 32.62 10.72 29.65
C LEU A 77 31.20 10.99 29.16
N LEU A 78 30.63 12.17 29.46
CA LEU A 78 29.31 12.56 28.94
C LEU A 78 29.33 12.68 27.42
N VAL A 79 30.34 13.33 26.85
CA VAL A 79 30.51 13.44 25.38
C VAL A 79 30.62 12.06 24.75
N LEU A 80 31.44 11.17 25.33
CA LEU A 80 31.58 9.80 24.84
C LEU A 80 30.25 9.03 24.90
N PHE A 81 29.54 9.11 26.03
CA PHE A 81 28.24 8.45 26.19
C PHE A 81 27.22 8.92 25.15
N PHE A 82 27.07 10.23 24.96
CA PHE A 82 26.14 10.77 23.97
C PHE A 82 26.58 10.50 22.54
N GLY A 83 27.89 10.48 22.27
CA GLY A 83 28.44 10.04 20.99
C GLY A 83 28.08 8.58 20.68
N ILE A 84 28.25 7.67 21.63
CA ILE A 84 27.86 6.26 21.49
C ILE A 84 26.35 6.12 21.32
N LEU A 85 25.55 6.82 22.13
CA LEU A 85 24.09 6.79 22.04
C LEU A 85 23.59 7.27 20.67
N TYR A 86 24.20 8.32 20.12
CA TYR A 86 23.90 8.81 18.78
C TYR A 86 24.28 7.78 17.70
N VAL A 87 25.48 7.21 17.77
CA VAL A 87 25.94 6.24 16.77
C VAL A 87 25.07 4.97 16.81
N ILE A 88 24.82 4.39 17.98
CA ILE A 88 24.03 3.16 18.10
C ILE A 88 22.55 3.43 17.82
N GLY A 89 21.98 4.46 18.45
CA GLY A 89 20.55 4.75 18.36
C GLY A 89 20.13 5.27 16.99
N TRP A 90 20.89 6.23 16.43
CA TRP A 90 20.52 6.95 15.21
C TRP A 90 21.23 6.42 13.97
N HIS A 91 22.56 6.38 13.96
CA HIS A 91 23.33 5.95 12.77
C HIS A 91 23.07 4.47 12.41
N PHE A 92 23.09 3.58 13.41
CA PHE A 92 22.74 2.17 13.22
C PHE A 92 21.24 1.87 13.36
N LYS A 93 20.39 2.90 13.55
CA LYS A 93 18.93 2.77 13.67
C LYS A 93 18.46 1.73 14.68
N MET A 94 19.22 1.49 15.77
CA MET A 94 18.86 0.47 16.77
C MET A 94 17.54 0.78 17.48
N TYR A 95 17.16 2.06 17.55
CA TYR A 95 15.85 2.43 18.06
C TYR A 95 14.71 1.91 17.17
N ASP A 96 14.84 2.09 15.86
CA ASP A 96 13.88 1.57 14.89
C ASP A 96 13.89 0.04 14.87
N TYR A 97 15.05 -0.58 15.04
CA TYR A 97 15.20 -2.02 15.15
C TYR A 97 14.35 -2.60 16.29
N ILE A 98 14.49 -2.06 17.51
CA ILE A 98 13.72 -2.51 18.68
C ILE A 98 12.23 -2.21 18.50
N LYS A 99 11.88 -1.06 17.91
CA LYS A 99 10.50 -0.69 17.59
C LYS A 99 9.87 -1.72 16.65
N THR A 100 10.53 -2.07 15.55
CA THR A 100 10.04 -3.06 14.57
C THR A 100 9.98 -4.46 15.19
N TYR A 101 10.93 -4.83 16.06
CA TYR A 101 10.88 -6.09 16.81
C TYR A 101 9.68 -6.16 17.77
N ASN A 102 9.32 -5.04 18.40
CA ASN A 102 8.12 -4.99 19.23
C ASN A 102 6.84 -5.13 18.42
N VAL A 103 6.80 -4.61 17.18
CA VAL A 103 5.70 -4.89 16.24
C VAL A 103 5.64 -6.39 15.98
N PHE A 104 6.76 -7.00 15.60
CA PHE A 104 6.84 -8.45 15.39
C PHE A 104 6.28 -9.22 16.58
N ASN A 105 6.74 -8.96 17.81
CA ASN A 105 6.28 -9.73 18.98
C ASN A 105 4.78 -9.60 19.30
N ASN A 106 4.14 -8.50 18.89
CA ASN A 106 2.73 -8.23 19.21
C ASN A 106 1.78 -8.47 18.02
N LEU A 107 2.31 -8.76 16.84
CA LEU A 107 1.52 -8.98 15.64
C LEU A 107 0.91 -10.39 15.66
N ASN A 108 -0.38 -10.50 15.32
CA ASN A 108 -1.01 -11.79 15.08
C ASN A 108 -0.67 -12.27 13.67
N ARG A 109 0.37 -13.09 13.54
CA ARG A 109 0.84 -13.62 12.25
C ARG A 109 0.19 -14.97 11.96
N ILE A 110 -0.27 -15.15 10.74
CA ILE A 110 -0.91 -16.37 10.26
C ILE A 110 -0.23 -16.75 8.95
N GLU A 111 0.45 -17.90 8.93
CA GLU A 111 0.94 -18.46 7.68
C GLU A 111 -0.23 -19.11 6.93
N ILE A 112 -0.37 -18.78 5.64
CA ILE A 112 -1.35 -19.40 4.76
C ILE A 112 -0.67 -20.43 3.86
N ASN A 113 -1.36 -21.56 3.64
CA ASN A 113 -0.86 -22.67 2.83
C ASN A 113 -1.14 -22.49 1.34
N GLU A 114 -2.12 -21.66 1.00
CA GLU A 114 -2.53 -21.38 -0.37
C GLU A 114 -2.61 -19.87 -0.59
N LEU A 115 -2.26 -19.42 -1.80
CA LEU A 115 -2.39 -18.03 -2.19
C LEU A 115 -3.88 -17.67 -2.38
N PRO A 116 -4.33 -16.50 -1.89
CA PRO A 116 -5.66 -15.98 -2.23
C PRO A 116 -5.69 -15.55 -3.70
N LEU A 117 -6.87 -15.59 -4.32
CA LEU A 117 -7.04 -15.11 -5.69
C LEU A 117 -7.20 -13.59 -5.71
N THR A 118 -6.76 -12.95 -6.79
CA THR A 118 -7.02 -11.51 -7.01
C THR A 118 -8.31 -11.30 -7.79
N GLN A 119 -8.96 -10.17 -7.55
CA GLN A 119 -10.11 -9.70 -8.32
C GLN A 119 -10.06 -8.18 -8.52
N ASN A 120 -10.95 -7.65 -9.37
CA ASN A 120 -11.11 -6.20 -9.58
C ASN A 120 -9.78 -5.49 -9.85
N GLU A 121 -9.02 -6.04 -10.80
CA GLU A 121 -7.66 -5.64 -11.08
C GLU A 121 -7.59 -4.17 -11.45
N ARG A 122 -6.75 -3.46 -10.70
CA ARG A 122 -6.48 -2.08 -11.00
C ARG A 122 -5.62 -1.98 -12.26
N ILE A 123 -6.08 -1.16 -13.21
CA ILE A 123 -5.37 -0.91 -14.47
C ILE A 123 -4.35 0.22 -14.29
N GLN A 124 -4.80 1.36 -13.76
CA GLN A 124 -4.00 2.58 -13.71
C GLN A 124 -3.13 2.65 -12.45
N PRO A 125 -1.86 3.09 -12.55
CA PRO A 125 -1.02 3.34 -11.39
C PRO A 125 -1.48 4.61 -10.65
N LEU A 126 -1.18 4.70 -9.37
CA LEU A 126 -1.63 5.74 -8.44
C LEU A 126 -1.21 7.13 -8.91
N GLN A 127 0.08 7.35 -9.21
CA GLN A 127 0.53 8.65 -9.70
C GLN A 127 -0.09 9.07 -11.04
N ASN A 128 -0.44 8.12 -11.92
CA ASN A 128 -1.13 8.48 -13.17
C ASN A 128 -2.57 8.94 -12.89
N ILE A 129 -3.26 8.30 -11.95
CA ILE A 129 -4.58 8.73 -11.47
C ILE A 129 -4.50 10.13 -10.86
N LEU A 130 -3.51 10.41 -10.02
CA LEU A 130 -3.30 11.73 -9.43
C LEU A 130 -3.01 12.79 -10.50
N SER A 131 -2.16 12.48 -11.48
CA SER A 131 -1.81 13.40 -12.58
C SER A 131 -3.04 13.74 -13.43
N MET A 132 -3.79 12.73 -13.90
CA MET A 132 -5.03 12.93 -14.67
C MET A 132 -6.10 13.70 -13.87
N ALA A 133 -6.21 13.46 -12.56
CA ALA A 133 -7.15 14.18 -11.72
C ALA A 133 -6.78 15.66 -11.59
N ASN A 134 -5.49 15.97 -11.36
CA ASN A 134 -5.01 17.35 -11.29
C ASN A 134 -5.16 18.09 -12.62
N GLU A 135 -4.90 17.44 -13.76
CA GLU A 135 -5.14 18.02 -15.10
C GLU A 135 -6.61 18.37 -15.35
N SER A 136 -7.53 17.71 -14.64
CA SER A 136 -8.97 17.92 -14.80
C SER A 136 -9.53 19.08 -13.97
N VAL A 137 -8.78 19.63 -13.03
CA VAL A 137 -9.23 20.71 -12.14
C VAL A 137 -8.54 22.04 -12.49
N GLY A 138 -9.19 23.16 -12.17
CA GLY A 138 -8.63 24.48 -12.45
C GLY A 138 -7.46 24.81 -11.53
N GLU A 139 -6.62 25.78 -11.91
CA GLU A 139 -5.38 26.16 -11.20
C GLU A 139 -5.56 26.55 -9.72
N THR A 140 -6.77 26.90 -9.30
CA THR A 140 -7.08 27.26 -7.90
C THR A 140 -7.49 26.04 -7.05
N LYS A 141 -7.56 24.85 -7.64
CA LYS A 141 -7.95 23.61 -6.99
C LYS A 141 -6.82 22.58 -7.14
N ASP A 142 -6.57 21.84 -6.07
CA ASP A 142 -5.71 20.65 -6.07
C ASP A 142 -6.57 19.43 -5.75
N VAL A 143 -6.05 18.25 -6.07
CA VAL A 143 -6.68 16.97 -5.74
C VAL A 143 -5.92 16.30 -4.60
N SER A 144 -6.64 15.72 -3.64
CA SER A 144 -6.02 14.92 -2.57
C SER A 144 -5.40 13.63 -3.12
N LEU A 145 -4.57 12.95 -2.31
CA LEU A 145 -4.00 11.66 -2.72
C LEU A 145 -5.14 10.66 -3.04
N PRO A 146 -5.10 9.96 -4.20
CA PRO A 146 -6.09 8.96 -4.53
C PRO A 146 -5.95 7.74 -3.62
N HIS A 147 -7.06 7.30 -3.05
CA HIS A 147 -7.10 6.03 -2.33
C HIS A 147 -8.08 5.07 -2.99
N LEU A 148 -7.70 3.79 -3.05
CA LEU A 148 -8.57 2.73 -3.54
C LEU A 148 -9.54 2.34 -2.43
N VAL A 149 -10.83 2.45 -2.69
CA VAL A 149 -11.90 2.12 -1.76
C VAL A 149 -13.01 1.33 -2.48
N ARG A 150 -13.78 0.57 -1.71
CA ARG A 150 -14.98 -0.13 -2.20
C ARG A 150 -16.19 0.78 -2.09
N VAL A 151 -16.82 1.11 -3.20
CA VAL A 151 -18.03 1.95 -3.25
C VAL A 151 -19.03 1.28 -4.18
N ASP A 152 -20.25 1.06 -3.69
CA ASP A 152 -21.35 0.42 -4.44
C ASP A 152 -21.00 -0.97 -5.02
N GLY A 153 -20.15 -1.74 -4.33
CA GLY A 153 -19.71 -3.07 -4.75
C GLY A 153 -18.55 -3.09 -5.75
N GLU A 154 -18.06 -1.93 -6.16
CA GLU A 154 -16.93 -1.79 -7.08
C GLU A 154 -15.73 -1.15 -6.39
N ASN A 155 -14.53 -1.45 -6.89
CA ASN A 155 -13.31 -0.76 -6.48
C ASN A 155 -13.18 0.55 -7.25
N LYS A 156 -13.07 1.65 -6.50
CA LYS A 156 -12.98 3.00 -7.05
C LYS A 156 -11.81 3.74 -6.44
N TRP A 157 -11.19 4.56 -7.25
CA TRP A 157 -10.30 5.61 -6.79
C TRP A 157 -11.13 6.79 -6.30
N THR A 158 -10.85 7.21 -5.07
CA THR A 158 -11.51 8.36 -4.46
C THR A 158 -10.51 9.38 -3.98
N MET A 159 -10.85 10.65 -4.16
CA MET A 159 -10.02 11.81 -3.80
C MET A 159 -10.90 13.05 -3.74
N ALA A 160 -10.54 14.01 -2.89
CA ALA A 160 -11.22 15.28 -2.78
C ALA A 160 -10.68 16.30 -3.78
N ILE A 161 -11.56 17.18 -4.24
CA ILE A 161 -11.21 18.41 -4.94
C ILE A 161 -11.22 19.54 -3.91
N GLN A 162 -10.04 20.06 -3.59
CA GLN A 162 -9.82 21.01 -2.51
C GLN A 162 -9.10 22.27 -3.01
N PRO A 163 -9.17 23.41 -2.30
CA PRO A 163 -8.40 24.59 -2.65
C PRO A 163 -6.90 24.29 -2.71
N THR A 164 -6.20 24.88 -3.68
CA THR A 164 -4.75 24.61 -3.82
C THR A 164 -3.96 25.12 -2.62
N GLU A 165 -2.90 24.40 -2.27
CA GLU A 165 -1.98 24.83 -1.22
C GLU A 165 -1.23 26.13 -1.57
N LYS A 166 -1.11 26.43 -2.87
CA LYS A 166 -0.42 27.63 -3.39
C LYS A 166 -1.13 28.92 -2.97
N TYR A 167 -2.46 28.91 -2.88
CA TYR A 167 -3.26 30.08 -2.53
C TYR A 167 -3.78 29.98 -1.10
N VAL A 168 -2.92 30.35 -0.14
CA VAL A 168 -3.19 30.24 1.31
C VAL A 168 -4.53 30.84 1.73
N TRP A 169 -4.95 31.98 1.16
CA TRP A 169 -6.22 32.61 1.48
C TRP A 169 -7.43 31.74 1.13
N GLN A 170 -7.40 31.03 0.00
CA GLN A 170 -8.46 30.09 -0.38
C GLN A 170 -8.53 28.90 0.58
N GLY A 171 -7.37 28.39 1.02
CA GLY A 171 -7.31 27.37 2.08
C GLY A 171 -7.87 27.82 3.44
N ILE A 172 -8.06 29.13 3.66
CA ILE A 172 -8.69 29.70 4.87
C ILE A 172 -10.19 29.87 4.67
N THR A 173 -10.66 30.27 3.48
CA THR A 173 -12.06 30.65 3.22
C THR A 173 -12.91 29.57 2.54
N ASP A 174 -12.33 28.81 1.63
CA ASP A 174 -13.06 27.97 0.66
C ASP A 174 -13.16 26.53 1.17
N ASN A 175 -14.25 25.82 0.87
CA ASN A 175 -14.48 24.42 1.29
C ASN A 175 -13.88 23.43 0.30
N THR A 176 -13.81 22.16 0.71
CA THR A 176 -13.73 21.04 -0.24
C THR A 176 -15.12 20.83 -0.80
N GLU A 177 -15.32 20.98 -2.11
CA GLU A 177 -16.66 21.11 -2.70
C GLU A 177 -17.11 19.84 -3.45
N GLU A 178 -16.17 18.95 -3.77
CA GLU A 178 -16.44 17.78 -4.60
C GLU A 178 -15.50 16.63 -4.23
N VAL A 179 -15.94 15.40 -4.53
CA VAL A 179 -15.11 14.20 -4.47
C VAL A 179 -15.14 13.53 -5.84
N PHE A 180 -13.97 13.17 -6.36
CA PHE A 180 -13.89 12.25 -7.50
C PHE A 180 -14.13 10.82 -7.03
N SER A 181 -14.93 10.07 -7.77
CA SER A 181 -15.10 8.63 -7.59
C SER A 181 -15.03 7.95 -8.97
N VAL A 182 -13.86 7.46 -9.35
CA VAL A 182 -13.62 6.83 -10.66
C VAL A 182 -13.32 5.35 -10.50
N SER A 183 -13.81 4.52 -11.42
CA SER A 183 -13.53 3.07 -11.38
C SER A 183 -12.02 2.78 -11.48
N SER A 184 -11.53 1.79 -10.72
CA SER A 184 -10.13 1.35 -10.80
C SER A 184 -9.87 0.33 -11.91
N THR A 185 -10.94 -0.30 -12.43
CA THR A 185 -10.90 -1.39 -13.42
C THR A 185 -11.14 -0.91 -14.85
N THR A 186 -11.32 0.39 -15.04
CA THR A 186 -11.42 0.98 -16.39
C THR A 186 -10.05 1.42 -16.91
N PRO A 187 -9.74 1.15 -18.18
CA PRO A 187 -8.55 1.67 -18.83
C PRO A 187 -8.59 3.19 -18.99
N PHE A 188 -9.78 3.77 -19.09
CA PHE A 188 -10.00 5.20 -19.31
C PHE A 188 -10.85 5.79 -18.18
N PRO A 189 -10.28 6.05 -16.99
CA PRO A 189 -10.99 6.75 -15.94
C PRO A 189 -11.32 8.18 -16.41
N ARG A 190 -12.58 8.59 -16.31
CA ARG A 190 -13.04 9.90 -16.76
C ARG A 190 -13.20 10.85 -15.58
N PHE A 191 -12.37 11.88 -15.49
CA PHE A 191 -12.49 12.93 -14.45
C PHE A 191 -13.46 14.06 -14.85
N SER A 192 -14.64 13.65 -15.33
CA SER A 192 -15.71 14.53 -15.80
C SER A 192 -16.87 14.59 -14.81
N ASN A 193 -17.88 15.42 -15.10
CA ASN A 193 -19.05 15.63 -14.24
C ASN A 193 -19.74 14.33 -13.78
N GLU A 194 -19.71 13.26 -14.58
CA GLU A 194 -20.30 11.96 -14.23
C GLU A 194 -19.66 11.32 -13.00
N ASN A 195 -18.37 11.57 -12.77
CA ASN A 195 -17.59 11.02 -11.66
C ASN A 195 -17.21 12.09 -10.61
N ARG A 196 -17.75 13.30 -10.74
CA ARG A 196 -17.64 14.37 -9.73
C ARG A 196 -18.88 14.35 -8.86
N ILE A 197 -18.68 13.97 -7.61
CA ILE A 197 -19.76 13.94 -6.63
C ILE A 197 -19.81 15.31 -5.96
N PRO A 198 -20.93 16.04 -6.07
CA PRO A 198 -21.10 17.32 -5.37
C PRO A 198 -21.30 17.04 -3.88
N VAL A 199 -20.23 17.19 -3.11
CA VAL A 199 -20.25 17.00 -1.65
C VAL A 199 -19.33 17.99 -0.98
N ILE A 200 -19.88 18.74 -0.03
CA ILE A 200 -19.14 19.77 0.68
C ILE A 200 -18.60 19.20 1.98
N PHE A 201 -17.30 19.41 2.22
CA PHE A 201 -16.66 19.23 3.51
C PHE A 201 -16.07 20.56 3.99
N SER A 202 -16.39 20.92 5.24
CA SER A 202 -15.83 22.11 5.90
C SER A 202 -14.36 21.96 6.31
N ILE A 203 -13.83 20.74 6.17
CA ILE A 203 -12.45 20.35 6.45
C ILE A 203 -11.81 19.64 5.24
N GLY A 204 -10.49 19.73 5.12
CA GLY A 204 -9.73 19.13 4.03
C GLY A 204 -8.23 19.13 4.31
N GLU A 205 -7.48 18.36 3.53
CA GLU A 205 -6.05 18.14 3.76
C GLU A 205 -5.21 19.37 3.40
N SER A 206 -5.61 20.12 2.36
CA SER A 206 -4.94 21.38 1.96
C SER A 206 -5.40 22.61 2.74
N LEU A 207 -6.54 22.52 3.44
CA LEU A 207 -7.13 23.64 4.20
C LEU A 207 -6.27 24.01 5.41
N LYS A 208 -6.45 25.23 5.94
CA LYS A 208 -5.57 25.81 6.97
C LYS A 208 -6.22 25.86 8.36
N PHE A 209 -5.38 25.91 9.39
CA PHE A 209 -5.77 26.02 10.80
C PHE A 209 -6.73 24.89 11.21
N SER A 210 -7.79 25.21 11.96
CA SER A 210 -8.80 24.25 12.39
C SER A 210 -9.65 23.66 11.25
N ARG A 211 -9.44 24.06 9.99
CA ARG A 211 -10.05 23.44 8.80
C ARG A 211 -9.17 22.34 8.21
N ASN A 212 -7.90 22.31 8.57
CA ASN A 212 -7.03 21.21 8.19
C ASN A 212 -7.53 19.91 8.84
N THR A 213 -7.61 18.83 8.06
CA THR A 213 -8.06 17.52 8.55
C THR A 213 -7.26 17.05 9.76
N TYR A 214 -5.93 17.18 9.75
CA TYR A 214 -5.08 16.80 10.88
C TYR A 214 -5.45 17.59 12.14
N ASN A 215 -5.48 18.92 12.05
CA ASN A 215 -5.75 19.80 13.18
C ASN A 215 -7.16 19.55 13.75
N ALA A 216 -8.17 19.40 12.88
CA ALA A 216 -9.55 19.15 13.28
C ALA A 216 -9.71 17.83 14.05
N VAL A 217 -8.99 16.78 13.64
CA VAL A 217 -8.99 15.47 14.30
C VAL A 217 -8.21 15.51 15.62
N VAL A 218 -7.04 16.17 15.66
CA VAL A 218 -6.27 16.34 16.92
C VAL A 218 -7.06 17.15 17.93
N GLN A 219 -7.81 18.16 17.48
CA GLN A 219 -8.74 18.91 18.31
C GLN A 219 -9.93 18.05 18.79
N ARG A 220 -10.13 16.83 18.30
CA ARG A 220 -11.13 15.92 18.87
C ARG A 220 -10.58 15.01 19.98
N PHE A 221 -9.26 14.86 20.05
CA PHE A 221 -8.61 13.94 20.98
C PHE A 221 -8.80 14.33 22.44
N ASN A 222 -9.10 13.34 23.27
CA ASN A 222 -8.96 13.47 24.71
C ASN A 222 -7.47 13.51 25.11
N ILE A 223 -7.20 13.79 26.39
CA ILE A 223 -5.82 13.92 26.87
C ILE A 223 -4.95 12.69 26.60
N PHE A 224 -5.47 11.47 26.72
CA PHE A 224 -4.68 10.27 26.46
C PHE A 224 -4.43 10.06 24.96
N GLN A 225 -5.43 10.34 24.14
CA GLN A 225 -5.31 10.28 22.68
C GLN A 225 -4.28 11.28 22.18
N LEU A 226 -4.21 12.50 22.74
CA LEU A 226 -3.18 13.49 22.40
C LEU A 226 -1.75 12.97 22.57
N PHE A 227 -1.49 12.12 23.58
CA PHE A 227 -0.17 11.54 23.80
C PHE A 227 0.08 10.25 23.02
N THR A 228 -0.95 9.60 22.47
CA THR A 228 -0.84 8.22 21.98
C THR A 228 -1.38 7.98 20.59
N MET A 229 -2.11 8.91 20.00
CA MET A 229 -2.70 8.78 18.67
C MET A 229 -2.22 9.90 17.75
N GLU A 230 -2.05 9.58 16.47
CA GLU A 230 -1.79 10.56 15.42
C GLU A 230 -2.67 10.26 14.19
N PRO A 231 -3.30 11.28 13.56
CA PRO A 231 -3.93 11.11 12.26
C PRO A 231 -2.90 10.74 11.18
N SER A 232 -3.30 9.93 10.21
CA SER A 232 -2.51 9.56 9.02
C SER A 232 -3.33 9.80 7.76
N ASP A 233 -3.70 8.74 7.04
CA ASP A 233 -4.25 8.81 5.69
C ASP A 233 -5.75 9.14 5.74
N THR A 234 -6.24 9.90 4.75
CA THR A 234 -7.64 10.35 4.67
C THR A 234 -8.34 9.72 3.48
N PHE A 235 -9.39 8.96 3.76
CA PHE A 235 -10.18 8.26 2.76
C PHE A 235 -11.54 8.93 2.55
N TYR A 236 -12.04 8.93 1.32
CA TYR A 236 -13.37 9.44 1.00
C TYR A 236 -14.24 8.28 0.54
N MET A 237 -15.32 7.97 1.28
CA MET A 237 -16.15 6.79 0.98
C MET A 237 -17.60 7.02 1.40
N LYS A 238 -18.49 6.10 1.02
CA LYS A 238 -19.89 6.11 1.47
C LYS A 238 -20.02 5.35 2.79
N ASN A 239 -20.79 5.91 3.72
CA ASN A 239 -21.20 5.23 4.94
C ASN A 239 -22.40 4.28 4.68
N ASP A 240 -22.90 3.64 5.73
CA ASP A 240 -24.05 2.71 5.64
C ASP A 240 -25.36 3.39 5.18
N THR A 241 -25.48 4.71 5.27
CA THR A 241 -26.64 5.48 4.79
C THR A 241 -26.46 5.98 3.35
N GLY A 242 -25.33 5.64 2.69
CA GLY A 242 -25.00 6.08 1.34
C GLY A 242 -24.45 7.51 1.25
N GLN A 243 -24.22 8.18 2.39
CA GLN A 243 -23.65 9.52 2.44
C GLN A 243 -22.12 9.46 2.35
N TRP A 244 -21.55 10.42 1.64
CA TRP A 244 -20.10 10.58 1.55
C TRP A 244 -19.52 11.14 2.85
N VAL A 245 -18.49 10.46 3.36
CA VAL A 245 -17.80 10.80 4.61
C VAL A 245 -16.29 10.80 4.38
N GLN A 246 -15.59 11.60 5.17
CA GLN A 246 -14.14 11.51 5.33
C GLN A 246 -13.83 10.51 6.44
N VAL A 247 -12.96 9.54 6.18
CA VAL A 247 -12.50 8.54 7.13
C VAL A 247 -11.00 8.73 7.30
N VAL A 248 -10.59 9.23 8.45
CA VAL A 248 -9.17 9.50 8.75
C VAL A 248 -8.61 8.34 9.56
N SER A 249 -7.59 7.68 9.03
CA SER A 249 -6.88 6.62 9.74
C SER A 249 -6.13 7.16 10.95
N LEU A 250 -6.19 6.45 12.07
CA LEU A 250 -5.47 6.81 13.29
C LEU A 250 -4.37 5.79 13.57
N ILE A 251 -3.15 6.28 13.80
CA ILE A 251 -2.02 5.47 14.28
C ILE A 251 -1.98 5.60 15.80
N LYS A 252 -1.95 4.46 16.50
CA LYS A 252 -1.81 4.38 17.96
C LYS A 252 -0.42 3.91 18.35
N TRP A 253 0.24 4.65 19.24
CA TRP A 253 1.57 4.34 19.78
C TRP A 253 1.45 3.51 21.07
N LYS A 254 1.64 2.19 20.95
CA LYS A 254 1.53 1.20 22.04
C LYS A 254 2.90 0.88 22.65
N GLY A 255 2.96 0.47 23.91
CA GLY A 255 4.22 0.16 24.65
C GLY A 255 4.76 1.35 25.45
N PHE A 256 5.59 1.13 26.47
CA PHE A 256 6.11 2.23 27.31
C PHE A 256 7.47 2.75 26.83
N LEU A 257 8.55 1.98 27.00
CA LEU A 257 9.92 2.43 26.69
C LEU A 257 10.21 2.56 25.19
N PHE A 258 9.79 1.56 24.42
CA PHE A 258 9.98 1.48 22.98
C PHE A 258 8.62 1.39 22.31
N PRO A 259 7.88 2.50 22.27
CA PRO A 259 6.56 2.49 21.69
C PRO A 259 6.62 2.21 20.19
N TYR A 260 5.62 1.49 19.70
CA TYR A 260 5.50 1.10 18.31
C TYR A 260 4.12 1.47 17.77
N PRO A 261 4.02 1.77 16.46
CA PRO A 261 2.75 2.13 15.85
C PRO A 261 1.88 0.89 15.62
N THR A 262 0.59 1.03 15.87
CA THR A 262 -0.46 0.05 15.56
C THR A 262 -1.67 0.78 14.99
N PHE A 263 -2.60 0.04 14.39
CA PHE A 263 -3.88 0.63 13.99
C PHE A 263 -4.66 1.10 15.23
N GLY A 264 -5.10 2.36 15.19
CA GLY A 264 -5.78 3.06 16.27
C GLY A 264 -7.28 3.20 16.06
N GLY A 265 -7.81 2.72 14.94
CA GLY A 265 -9.18 2.94 14.50
C GLY A 265 -9.26 4.11 13.52
N VAL A 266 -10.45 4.69 13.39
CA VAL A 266 -10.69 5.79 12.44
C VAL A 266 -11.42 6.95 13.10
N MET A 267 -11.22 8.15 12.55
CA MET A 267 -12.08 9.31 12.83
C MET A 267 -12.95 9.55 11.60
N VAL A 268 -14.27 9.44 11.77
CA VAL A 268 -15.24 9.63 10.69
C VAL A 268 -15.84 11.02 10.76
N ILE A 269 -15.75 11.77 9.67
CA ILE A 269 -16.21 13.15 9.58
C ILE A 269 -17.28 13.22 8.49
N ASN A 270 -18.47 13.64 8.92
CA ASN A 270 -19.62 13.79 8.03
C ASN A 270 -19.44 15.00 7.10
N ASN A 271 -20.06 14.93 5.93
CA ASN A 271 -20.19 16.07 5.05
C ASN A 271 -21.03 17.19 5.69
N GLY A 272 -20.81 18.42 5.25
CA GLY A 272 -21.49 19.59 5.77
C GLY A 272 -20.80 20.90 5.42
N GLU A 273 -21.60 21.94 5.24
CA GLU A 273 -21.13 23.30 4.98
C GLU A 273 -20.55 23.97 6.23
N HIS A 274 -19.71 24.96 5.99
CA HIS A 274 -19.13 25.79 7.02
C HIS A 274 -20.15 26.83 7.54
N VAL A 275 -20.68 26.60 8.75
CA VAL A 275 -21.54 27.56 9.49
C VAL A 275 -20.74 28.18 10.65
N PHE A 276 -21.11 29.37 11.13
CA PHE A 276 -20.42 29.99 12.29
C PHE A 276 -20.40 29.08 13.54
N SER A 277 -21.45 28.29 13.77
CA SER A 277 -21.47 27.28 14.84
C SER A 277 -20.42 26.18 14.62
N ASP A 278 -20.22 25.75 13.37
CA ASP A 278 -19.22 24.75 12.98
C ASP A 278 -17.79 25.25 13.26
N TYR A 279 -17.53 26.54 13.02
CA TYR A 279 -16.25 27.16 13.33
C TYR A 279 -15.93 27.14 14.83
N ILE A 280 -16.89 27.53 15.67
CA ILE A 280 -16.72 27.52 17.13
C ILE A 280 -16.55 26.09 17.65
N GLU A 281 -17.36 25.15 17.15
CA GLU A 281 -17.23 23.73 17.49
C GLU A 281 -15.85 23.18 17.10
N ARG A 282 -15.36 23.47 15.89
CA ARG A 282 -14.05 23.01 15.43
C ARG A 282 -12.90 23.51 16.30
N ILE A 283 -12.89 24.79 16.65
CA ILE A 283 -11.81 25.36 17.47
C ILE A 283 -11.83 24.79 18.89
N LEU A 284 -13.02 24.57 19.46
CA LEU A 284 -13.12 24.12 20.84
C LEU A 284 -13.04 22.60 20.97
N ILE A 285 -13.78 21.87 20.14
CA ILE A 285 -14.10 20.45 20.31
C ILE A 285 -13.52 19.58 19.19
N GLY A 286 -13.11 20.17 18.06
CA GLY A 286 -12.67 19.46 16.86
C GLY A 286 -13.83 18.88 16.05
N LYS A 287 -13.52 18.00 15.09
CA LYS A 287 -14.52 17.33 14.25
C LYS A 287 -14.31 15.83 14.18
N GLY A 288 -15.42 15.13 13.98
CA GLY A 288 -15.47 13.71 13.73
C GLY A 288 -15.91 12.86 14.92
N THR A 289 -16.26 11.63 14.58
CA THR A 289 -16.65 10.57 15.50
C THR A 289 -15.56 9.50 15.48
N TYR A 290 -14.94 9.28 16.63
CA TYR A 290 -13.94 8.23 16.78
C TYR A 290 -14.62 6.87 16.83
N ILE A 291 -14.12 5.93 16.04
CA ILE A 291 -14.54 4.53 16.04
C ILE A 291 -13.30 3.71 16.32
N SER A 292 -13.31 2.94 17.42
CA SER A 292 -12.15 2.11 17.77
C SER A 292 -12.06 0.87 16.87
N PRO A 293 -10.88 0.24 16.73
CA PRO A 293 -10.73 -1.00 15.97
C PRO A 293 -11.73 -2.09 16.38
N GLU A 294 -12.05 -2.19 17.67
CA GLU A 294 -12.99 -3.18 18.20
C GLU A 294 -14.45 -2.88 17.82
N GLU A 295 -14.79 -1.60 17.61
CA GLU A 295 -16.12 -1.12 17.26
C GLU A 295 -16.36 -1.11 15.75
N MET A 296 -15.31 -1.08 14.92
CA MET A 296 -15.42 -1.02 13.45
C MET A 296 -16.28 -2.13 12.86
N LYS A 297 -16.27 -3.33 13.46
CA LYS A 297 -17.13 -4.45 13.05
C LYS A 297 -18.63 -4.12 13.03
N ASN A 298 -19.06 -3.13 13.81
CA ASN A 298 -20.45 -2.68 13.88
C ASN A 298 -20.83 -1.70 12.75
N TYR A 299 -19.87 -1.33 11.90
CA TYR A 299 -20.02 -0.38 10.80
C TYR A 299 -19.66 -1.08 9.48
N PRO A 300 -20.63 -1.73 8.79
CA PRO A 300 -20.39 -2.54 7.60
C PRO A 300 -19.55 -1.86 6.51
N TYR A 301 -19.74 -0.56 6.27
CA TYR A 301 -18.96 0.18 5.27
C TYR A 301 -17.45 0.27 5.54
N LEU A 302 -17.01 0.02 6.79
CA LEU A 302 -15.60 -0.01 7.18
C LEU A 302 -14.97 -1.40 7.08
N ASN A 303 -15.78 -2.46 7.01
CA ASN A 303 -15.28 -3.84 6.96
C ASN A 303 -14.78 -4.19 5.56
N GLY A 304 -13.57 -4.76 5.46
CA GLY A 304 -12.93 -5.08 4.19
C GLY A 304 -12.64 -3.87 3.29
N GLN A 305 -12.59 -2.69 3.89
CA GLN A 305 -12.32 -1.40 3.27
C GLN A 305 -10.85 -0.98 3.46
N ASN A 306 -10.34 -0.08 2.63
CA ASN A 306 -9.04 0.53 2.87
C ASN A 306 -9.14 1.67 3.88
N THR A 307 -8.64 1.43 5.11
CA THR A 307 -8.64 2.40 6.23
C THR A 307 -7.38 2.33 7.09
N LEU A 308 -6.57 1.28 6.94
CA LEU A 308 -5.31 1.08 7.63
C LEU A 308 -4.26 2.03 7.07
N ALA A 309 -3.58 2.76 7.95
CA ALA A 309 -2.49 3.63 7.52
C ALA A 309 -1.36 2.83 6.85
N GLU A 310 -0.90 3.28 5.68
CA GLU A 310 0.15 2.59 4.92
C GLU A 310 1.42 2.42 5.76
N LYS A 311 1.79 3.46 6.51
CA LYS A 311 2.93 3.46 7.44
C LYS A 311 2.87 2.35 8.50
N VAL A 312 1.68 2.00 8.98
CA VAL A 312 1.50 0.91 9.95
C VAL A 312 1.73 -0.42 9.24
N SER A 313 1.09 -0.62 8.09
CA SER A 313 1.24 -1.85 7.31
C SER A 313 2.68 -2.10 6.84
N GLN A 314 3.41 -1.04 6.48
CA GLN A 314 4.81 -1.12 6.07
C GLN A 314 5.70 -1.66 7.21
N ILE A 315 5.54 -1.14 8.43
CA ILE A 315 6.31 -1.61 9.60
C ILE A 315 5.88 -3.03 9.99
N GLN A 316 4.59 -3.37 9.85
CA GLN A 316 4.10 -4.74 10.08
C GLN A 316 4.74 -5.74 9.10
N ALA A 317 4.79 -5.42 7.81
CA ALA A 317 5.44 -6.26 6.80
C ALA A 317 6.96 -6.34 7.03
N GLU A 318 7.63 -5.20 7.26
CA GLU A 318 9.07 -5.15 7.57
C GLU A 318 9.43 -5.99 8.81
N SER A 319 8.51 -6.12 9.77
CA SER A 319 8.73 -6.89 10.99
C SER A 319 8.95 -8.38 10.76
N LEU A 320 8.56 -8.93 9.61
CA LEU A 320 8.81 -10.33 9.26
C LEU A 320 10.29 -10.68 9.09
N LYS A 321 11.18 -9.68 8.99
CA LYS A 321 12.63 -9.91 9.05
C LYS A 321 13.10 -10.62 10.33
N PHE A 322 12.27 -10.64 11.37
CA PHE A 322 12.54 -11.29 12.65
C PHE A 322 11.98 -12.71 12.77
N LEU A 323 11.55 -13.35 11.68
CA LEU A 323 11.00 -14.73 11.71
C LEU A 323 11.99 -15.72 12.34
N GLY A 324 13.28 -15.62 12.03
CA GLY A 324 14.36 -16.42 12.64
C GLY A 324 14.80 -15.95 14.05
N GLY A 325 14.13 -14.94 14.61
CA GLY A 325 14.41 -14.38 15.94
C GLY A 325 15.09 -13.00 15.92
N PHE A 326 15.39 -12.48 17.12
CA PHE A 326 15.89 -11.11 17.28
C PHE A 326 17.20 -10.83 16.54
N SER A 327 18.09 -11.81 16.40
CA SER A 327 19.39 -11.65 15.74
C SER A 327 19.37 -11.92 14.24
N ASP A 328 18.26 -12.40 13.68
CA ASP A 328 18.17 -12.82 12.28
C ASP A 328 18.51 -11.68 11.28
N PRO A 329 18.03 -10.44 11.46
CA PRO A 329 18.44 -9.35 10.56
C PRO A 329 19.87 -8.86 10.72
N LEU A 330 20.65 -9.38 11.68
CA LEU A 330 22.01 -8.89 11.93
C LEU A 330 22.98 -9.47 10.90
N PRO A 331 24.00 -8.72 10.45
CA PRO A 331 24.87 -9.10 9.33
C PRO A 331 25.54 -10.48 9.41
N TRP A 332 25.68 -11.03 10.62
CA TRP A 332 26.32 -12.32 10.87
C TRP A 332 25.33 -13.50 10.97
N ASN A 333 24.01 -13.27 10.85
CA ASN A 333 22.99 -14.30 11.11
C ASN A 333 21.73 -14.14 10.24
N MET A 334 21.87 -13.71 8.97
CA MET A 334 20.76 -13.48 8.03
C MET A 334 20.25 -14.77 7.37
N GLU A 335 19.60 -15.64 8.13
CA GLU A 335 19.07 -16.90 7.62
C GLU A 335 17.71 -16.71 6.93
N THR A 336 16.79 -16.00 7.59
CA THR A 336 15.43 -15.72 7.08
C THR A 336 15.15 -14.22 6.95
N ALA A 337 16.19 -13.40 7.09
CA ALA A 337 16.08 -11.96 7.01
C ALA A 337 15.60 -11.49 5.63
N VAL A 338 14.51 -10.73 5.64
CA VAL A 338 13.88 -10.14 4.46
C VAL A 338 13.76 -8.62 4.59
N LYS A 339 13.49 -7.97 3.46
CA LYS A 339 13.20 -6.54 3.36
C LYS A 339 12.05 -6.31 2.37
N ILE A 340 11.40 -5.15 2.51
CA ILE A 340 10.61 -4.59 1.43
C ILE A 340 11.62 -4.04 0.40
N PRO A 341 11.59 -4.49 -0.86
CA PRO A 341 12.55 -4.02 -1.86
C PRO A 341 12.30 -2.54 -2.19
N GLU A 342 13.37 -1.77 -2.30
CA GLU A 342 13.30 -0.38 -2.75
C GLU A 342 13.29 -0.33 -4.28
N LEU A 343 12.33 0.38 -4.85
CA LEU A 343 12.18 0.52 -6.31
C LEU A 343 12.51 1.98 -6.71
N PRO A 344 13.78 2.38 -6.85
CA PRO A 344 14.16 3.81 -6.90
C PRO A 344 13.59 4.58 -8.10
N LYS A 345 13.23 3.90 -9.21
CA LYS A 345 12.58 4.52 -10.38
C LYS A 345 11.06 4.47 -10.33
N ASP A 346 10.49 3.74 -9.39
CA ASP A 346 9.05 3.63 -9.22
C ASP A 346 8.59 4.73 -8.26
N GLN A 347 7.65 5.56 -8.71
CA GLN A 347 7.06 6.61 -7.87
C GLN A 347 5.94 6.06 -6.97
N ASN A 348 5.56 4.79 -7.14
CA ASN A 348 4.53 4.11 -6.37
C ASN A 348 5.16 2.93 -5.61
N GLN A 349 5.63 3.20 -4.39
CA GLN A 349 6.23 2.16 -3.54
C GLN A 349 5.16 1.25 -2.93
N GLN A 350 5.57 0.07 -2.46
CA GLN A 350 4.71 -0.84 -1.69
C GLN A 350 4.31 -0.18 -0.35
N PRO A 351 3.07 -0.40 0.14
CA PRO A 351 2.12 -1.44 -0.25
C PRO A 351 1.38 -1.21 -1.56
N PHE A 352 1.02 -2.30 -2.23
CA PHE A 352 -0.01 -2.26 -3.27
C PHE A 352 -1.35 -2.68 -2.70
N VAL A 353 -2.32 -1.76 -2.68
CA VAL A 353 -3.70 -2.07 -2.28
C VAL A 353 -4.36 -2.90 -3.38
N THR A 354 -4.74 -4.13 -3.03
CA THR A 354 -5.29 -5.12 -3.97
C THR A 354 -6.49 -5.82 -3.33
N ASP A 355 -7.45 -6.21 -4.16
CA ASP A 355 -8.66 -6.92 -3.74
C ASP A 355 -8.46 -8.42 -3.87
N PHE A 356 -8.59 -9.14 -2.75
CA PHE A 356 -8.33 -10.57 -2.67
C PHE A 356 -9.57 -11.35 -2.26
N VAL A 357 -9.64 -12.58 -2.78
CA VAL A 357 -10.64 -13.58 -2.45
C VAL A 357 -9.98 -14.70 -1.65
N PHE A 358 -10.36 -14.82 -0.38
CA PHE A 358 -9.84 -15.83 0.56
C PHE A 358 -10.79 -17.04 0.72
N SER A 359 -11.93 -17.08 0.02
CA SER A 359 -12.93 -18.16 0.16
C SER A 359 -12.37 -19.56 -0.02
N ASP A 360 -11.38 -19.69 -0.90
CA ASP A 360 -10.76 -20.96 -1.27
C ASP A 360 -9.43 -21.16 -0.52
N THR A 361 -9.29 -20.55 0.65
CA THR A 361 -8.14 -20.73 1.54
C THR A 361 -8.62 -21.27 2.88
N ASP A 362 -7.83 -22.13 3.53
CA ASP A 362 -8.11 -22.64 4.88
C ASP A 362 -7.85 -21.57 5.96
N SER A 363 -8.38 -20.36 5.79
CA SER A 363 -8.16 -19.22 6.68
C SER A 363 -9.47 -18.50 7.01
N ASN A 364 -9.52 -17.86 8.19
CA ASN A 364 -10.65 -17.01 8.58
C ASN A 364 -10.53 -15.57 8.02
N ALA A 365 -9.74 -15.37 6.97
CA ALA A 365 -9.59 -14.07 6.32
C ALA A 365 -10.87 -13.68 5.55
N TYR A 366 -11.17 -12.39 5.46
CA TYR A 366 -12.29 -11.91 4.65
C TYR A 366 -11.85 -11.73 3.18
N SER A 367 -12.81 -11.59 2.27
CA SER A 367 -12.55 -11.18 0.88
C SER A 367 -12.79 -9.67 0.71
N GLY A 368 -11.78 -8.94 0.23
CA GLY A 368 -11.81 -7.47 0.12
C GLY A 368 -10.43 -6.87 -0.05
N LEU A 369 -10.27 -5.59 0.36
CA LEU A 369 -9.00 -4.87 0.17
C LEU A 369 -7.95 -5.28 1.21
N TYR A 370 -6.73 -5.53 0.74
CA TYR A 370 -5.52 -5.77 1.53
C TYR A 370 -4.36 -4.92 1.03
N HIS A 371 -3.47 -4.57 1.94
CA HIS A 371 -2.14 -4.08 1.62
C HIS A 371 -1.24 -5.28 1.34
N TRP A 372 -0.75 -5.37 0.11
CA TRP A 372 0.16 -6.43 -0.29
C TRP A 372 1.61 -5.97 -0.31
N PHE A 373 2.50 -6.82 0.19
CA PHE A 373 3.95 -6.66 0.08
C PHE A 373 4.61 -7.94 -0.45
N GLY A 374 5.51 -7.80 -1.42
CA GLY A 374 6.44 -8.83 -1.83
C GLY A 374 7.79 -8.63 -1.15
N LEU A 375 8.10 -9.47 -0.16
CA LEU A 375 9.35 -9.38 0.59
C LEU A 375 10.45 -10.21 -0.07
N GLU A 376 11.65 -9.64 -0.07
CA GLU A 376 12.84 -10.22 -0.70
C GLU A 376 13.98 -10.35 0.32
N PRO A 377 14.98 -11.21 0.08
CA PRO A 377 16.16 -11.31 0.93
C PRO A 377 16.88 -9.96 1.06
N VAL A 378 17.55 -9.74 2.19
CA VAL A 378 18.26 -8.47 2.45
C VAL A 378 19.41 -8.23 1.45
N GLY A 379 20.08 -9.29 0.99
CA GLY A 379 21.23 -9.21 0.10
C GLY A 379 20.92 -8.56 -1.27
N GLU A 380 21.81 -7.71 -1.76
CA GLU A 380 21.59 -6.92 -3.00
C GLU A 380 21.47 -7.78 -4.26
N GLU A 381 22.15 -8.92 -4.32
CA GLU A 381 22.15 -9.80 -5.49
C GLU A 381 20.97 -10.79 -5.51
N ARG A 382 20.18 -10.86 -4.44
CA ARG A 382 19.11 -11.85 -4.29
C ARG A 382 17.74 -11.19 -4.46
N THR A 383 17.17 -11.37 -5.64
CA THR A 383 15.87 -10.78 -6.02
C THR A 383 14.77 -11.84 -6.11
N SER A 384 14.80 -12.87 -5.28
CA SER A 384 13.73 -13.88 -5.20
C SER A 384 12.62 -13.42 -4.27
N LEU A 385 11.35 -13.67 -4.63
CA LEU A 385 10.23 -13.46 -3.73
C LEU A 385 10.27 -14.50 -2.60
N THR A 386 10.51 -14.06 -1.37
CA THR A 386 10.55 -14.94 -0.19
C THR A 386 9.17 -15.06 0.45
N PHE A 387 8.50 -13.91 0.65
CA PHE A 387 7.15 -13.89 1.23
C PHE A 387 6.21 -13.00 0.41
N SER A 388 4.99 -13.48 0.20
CA SER A 388 3.85 -12.63 -0.12
C SER A 388 3.11 -12.32 1.18
N VAL A 389 2.96 -11.05 1.51
CA VAL A 389 2.34 -10.59 2.75
C VAL A 389 1.03 -9.90 2.43
N PHE A 390 -0.03 -10.29 3.14
CA PHE A 390 -1.38 -9.77 2.98
C PHE A 390 -1.84 -9.21 4.31
N ILE A 391 -1.91 -7.88 4.41
CA ILE A 391 -2.37 -7.17 5.60
C ILE A 391 -3.78 -6.65 5.34
N PRO A 392 -4.80 -7.05 6.13
CA PRO A 392 -6.14 -6.52 6.02
C PRO A 392 -6.15 -4.99 6.00
N ALA A 393 -6.66 -4.39 4.92
CA ALA A 393 -6.66 -2.94 4.80
C ALA A 393 -7.69 -2.26 5.72
N ASP A 394 -8.61 -3.03 6.33
CA ASP A 394 -9.56 -2.51 7.33
C ASP A 394 -8.96 -2.42 8.75
N GLY A 395 -7.69 -2.80 8.90
CA GLY A 395 -6.97 -2.77 10.16
C GLY A 395 -7.35 -3.90 11.14
N SER A 396 -8.00 -4.95 10.65
CA SER A 396 -8.17 -6.21 11.38
C SER A 396 -6.85 -6.72 11.96
N ASN A 397 -6.89 -7.25 13.18
CA ASN A 397 -5.69 -7.68 13.91
C ASN A 397 -5.18 -9.06 13.44
N ALA A 398 -4.77 -9.13 12.18
CA ALA A 398 -4.14 -10.28 11.56
C ALA A 398 -3.14 -9.80 10.50
N LEU A 399 -2.04 -10.54 10.33
CA LEU A 399 -1.15 -10.44 9.19
C LEU A 399 -1.04 -11.84 8.59
N TYR A 400 -1.44 -11.97 7.33
CA TYR A 400 -1.30 -13.22 6.61
C TYR A 400 -0.02 -13.17 5.78
N TYR A 401 0.72 -14.28 5.74
CA TYR A 401 1.88 -14.37 4.86
C TYR A 401 1.97 -15.76 4.24
N TYR A 402 2.45 -15.81 3.01
CA TYR A 402 2.72 -17.03 2.28
C TYR A 402 4.22 -17.15 2.09
N ASP A 403 4.82 -18.21 2.65
CA ASP A 403 6.24 -18.50 2.50
C ASP A 403 6.52 -19.28 1.21
N HIS A 404 7.07 -18.56 0.22
CA HIS A 404 7.49 -19.14 -1.06
C HIS A 404 8.83 -19.89 -0.93
N ALA A 405 9.69 -19.46 -0.01
CA ALA A 405 11.04 -20.00 0.16
C ALA A 405 11.02 -21.39 0.80
N SER A 406 10.26 -21.59 1.88
CA SER A 406 10.10 -22.92 2.50
C SER A 406 9.42 -23.92 1.55
N LYS A 407 8.51 -23.41 0.70
CA LYS A 407 7.82 -24.19 -0.34
C LYS A 407 8.66 -24.39 -1.62
N LYS A 408 9.88 -23.86 -1.68
CA LYS A 408 10.86 -24.03 -2.78
C LYS A 408 10.32 -23.64 -4.17
N GLN A 409 9.49 -22.60 -4.24
CA GLN A 409 8.83 -22.19 -5.48
C GLN A 409 9.72 -21.37 -6.43
N GLY A 410 10.83 -20.80 -5.93
CA GLY A 410 11.81 -20.12 -6.78
C GLY A 410 11.33 -18.84 -7.48
N TYR A 411 10.25 -18.23 -6.99
CA TYR A 411 9.61 -17.07 -7.62
C TYR A 411 10.54 -15.84 -7.66
N ALA A 412 10.49 -15.11 -8.76
CA ALA A 412 11.17 -13.83 -8.90
C ALA A 412 10.46 -12.75 -8.07
N GLY A 413 11.25 -11.91 -7.42
CA GLY A 413 10.82 -10.77 -6.61
C GLY A 413 10.43 -9.57 -7.45
N VAL A 414 9.75 -8.63 -6.79
CA VAL A 414 9.25 -7.37 -7.36
C VAL A 414 10.38 -6.53 -7.95
N SER A 415 11.55 -6.50 -7.31
CA SER A 415 12.73 -5.73 -7.74
C SER A 415 13.32 -6.19 -9.08
N ALA A 416 13.11 -7.45 -9.45
CA ALA A 416 13.57 -8.00 -10.73
C ALA A 416 12.64 -7.66 -11.90
N MET A 417 11.37 -7.33 -11.62
CA MET A 417 10.34 -7.15 -12.64
C MET A 417 10.65 -6.03 -13.65
N PRO A 418 11.10 -4.82 -13.25
CA PRO A 418 11.39 -3.76 -14.21
C PRO A 418 12.39 -4.16 -15.28
N LEU A 419 13.43 -4.92 -14.92
CA LEU A 419 14.45 -5.36 -15.86
C LEU A 419 13.85 -6.38 -16.85
N LYS A 420 13.02 -7.31 -16.39
CA LYS A 420 12.39 -8.32 -17.24
C LYS A 420 11.46 -7.71 -18.28
N VAL A 421 10.69 -6.71 -17.88
CA VAL A 421 9.85 -5.95 -18.82
C VAL A 421 10.70 -5.29 -19.90
N LYS A 422 11.82 -4.66 -19.53
CA LYS A 422 12.74 -4.02 -20.49
C LYS A 422 13.40 -5.01 -21.44
N GLU A 423 13.83 -6.17 -20.92
CA GLU A 423 14.43 -7.25 -21.70
C GLU A 423 13.45 -7.84 -22.72
N SER A 424 12.16 -7.95 -22.36
CA SER A 424 11.12 -8.54 -23.21
C SER A 424 10.86 -7.75 -24.50
N ARG A 425 11.06 -6.43 -24.47
CA ARG A 425 10.78 -5.55 -25.62
C ARG A 425 11.88 -4.51 -25.81
N LYS A 426 12.97 -4.93 -26.45
CA LYS A 426 14.16 -4.11 -26.69
C LYS A 426 13.92 -2.89 -27.58
N GLU A 427 12.91 -2.94 -28.45
CA GLU A 427 12.56 -1.86 -29.38
C GLU A 427 11.64 -0.79 -28.76
N TYR A 428 11.22 -0.97 -27.50
CA TYR A 428 10.38 -0.01 -26.81
C TYR A 428 11.21 1.21 -26.35
N ASP A 429 10.61 2.40 -26.37
CA ASP A 429 11.30 3.63 -25.93
C ASP A 429 11.37 3.69 -24.40
N TRP A 430 12.41 3.07 -23.84
CA TRP A 430 12.72 3.08 -22.41
C TRP A 430 13.36 4.37 -21.90
N THR A 431 13.58 5.36 -22.78
CA THR A 431 14.03 6.69 -22.37
C THR A 431 12.84 7.53 -21.92
N ALA A 432 11.72 7.46 -22.64
CA ALA A 432 10.47 8.13 -22.27
C ALA A 432 9.60 7.33 -21.29
N ASN A 433 9.70 5.99 -21.28
CA ASN A 433 8.80 5.13 -20.53
C ASN A 433 9.50 4.28 -19.48
N THR A 434 8.85 4.09 -18.35
CA THR A 434 9.37 3.31 -17.23
C THR A 434 8.32 2.32 -16.72
N PRO A 435 8.71 1.04 -16.49
CA PRO A 435 7.88 0.08 -15.77
C PRO A 435 7.71 0.48 -14.30
N VAL A 436 6.47 0.51 -13.82
CA VAL A 436 6.03 0.92 -12.48
C VAL A 436 4.90 0.03 -11.97
N GLU A 437 4.74 -0.04 -10.65
CA GLU A 437 3.70 -0.81 -9.94
C GLU A 437 3.56 -2.27 -10.39
N PHE A 438 4.29 -3.17 -9.74
CA PHE A 438 4.21 -4.61 -9.97
C PHE A 438 3.34 -5.28 -8.91
N ARG A 439 2.05 -5.32 -9.18
CA ARG A 439 1.01 -5.82 -8.28
C ARG A 439 0.84 -7.33 -8.46
N PRO A 440 0.46 -8.10 -7.43
CA PRO A 440 0.18 -9.52 -7.61
C PRO A 440 -1.05 -9.69 -8.50
N TYR A 441 -1.00 -10.68 -9.38
CA TYR A 441 -2.12 -11.17 -10.19
C TYR A 441 -2.19 -12.68 -9.99
N ILE A 442 -3.15 -13.14 -9.20
CA ILE A 442 -3.23 -14.53 -8.77
C ILE A 442 -4.54 -15.11 -9.26
N LYS A 443 -4.45 -16.09 -10.15
CA LYS A 443 -5.59 -16.71 -10.81
C LYS A 443 -5.44 -18.23 -10.82
N ASP A 444 -6.58 -18.92 -10.82
CA ASP A 444 -6.59 -20.33 -11.18
C ASP A 444 -6.56 -20.44 -12.71
N ILE A 445 -5.42 -20.85 -13.26
CA ILE A 445 -5.23 -21.06 -14.70
C ILE A 445 -4.61 -22.44 -14.89
N ALA A 446 -5.22 -23.24 -15.77
CA ALA A 446 -4.83 -24.62 -16.00
C ALA A 446 -4.98 -25.54 -14.75
N GLY A 447 -5.98 -25.28 -13.90
CA GLY A 447 -6.29 -26.10 -12.72
C GLY A 447 -5.28 -25.93 -11.58
N ARG A 448 -4.56 -24.81 -11.56
CA ARG A 448 -3.54 -24.47 -10.57
C ARG A 448 -3.61 -22.97 -10.29
N LYS A 449 -3.54 -22.60 -9.01
CA LYS A 449 -3.32 -21.22 -8.58
C LYS A 449 -1.91 -20.79 -9.01
N ARG A 450 -1.84 -19.83 -9.95
CA ARG A 450 -0.61 -19.27 -10.49
C ARG A 450 -0.49 -17.82 -10.09
N MET A 451 0.72 -17.42 -9.72
CA MET A 451 1.06 -16.05 -9.39
C MET A 451 1.79 -15.40 -10.56
N PHE A 452 1.29 -14.23 -10.96
CA PHE A 452 1.92 -13.33 -11.89
C PHE A 452 2.10 -11.97 -11.23
N PHE A 453 2.92 -11.13 -11.83
CA PHE A 453 2.95 -9.70 -11.53
C PHE A 453 2.28 -8.92 -12.65
N LEU A 454 1.22 -8.20 -12.32
CA LEU A 454 0.64 -7.17 -13.18
C LEU A 454 1.48 -5.91 -13.05
N GLY A 455 2.33 -5.68 -14.04
CA GLY A 455 3.14 -4.48 -14.18
C GLY A 455 2.47 -3.44 -15.09
N THR A 456 2.73 -2.17 -14.80
CA THR A 456 2.31 -1.05 -15.64
C THR A 456 3.54 -0.42 -16.29
N VAL A 457 3.46 0.02 -17.54
CA VAL A 457 4.48 0.87 -18.17
C VAL A 457 3.85 2.24 -18.41
N SER A 458 4.54 3.28 -17.95
CA SER A 458 4.04 4.65 -18.02
C SER A 458 5.15 5.64 -18.36
N ALA A 459 4.76 6.73 -19.00
CA ALA A 459 5.64 7.87 -19.23
C ALA A 459 5.79 8.67 -17.94
N ILE A 460 7.03 8.88 -17.50
CA ILE A 460 7.35 9.61 -16.28
C ILE A 460 8.04 10.90 -16.69
N SER A 461 7.63 12.03 -16.12
CA SER A 461 8.29 13.30 -16.40
C SER A 461 9.75 13.27 -15.95
N GLU A 462 10.67 13.65 -16.84
CA GLU A 462 12.09 13.83 -16.48
C GLU A 462 12.33 15.07 -15.61
N LYS A 463 11.41 16.04 -15.62
CA LYS A 463 11.57 17.36 -14.98
C LYS A 463 10.85 17.44 -13.63
N ASP A 464 9.68 16.82 -13.51
CA ASP A 464 8.81 16.95 -12.35
C ASP A 464 8.56 15.59 -11.70
N ALA A 465 9.32 15.30 -10.64
CA ALA A 465 9.12 14.09 -9.84
C ALA A 465 7.70 14.07 -9.25
N GLY A 466 6.94 13.00 -9.47
CA GLY A 466 5.53 12.88 -9.10
C GLY A 466 4.54 13.18 -10.23
N GLN A 467 5.00 13.79 -11.34
CA GLN A 467 4.16 13.99 -12.52
C GLN A 467 4.40 12.87 -13.53
N PHE A 468 3.32 12.19 -13.89
CA PHE A 468 3.32 11.29 -15.03
C PHE A 468 2.95 12.13 -16.25
N ASP A 469 3.72 12.01 -17.33
CA ASP A 469 3.43 12.72 -18.58
C ASP A 469 2.19 12.01 -19.17
N GLY A 470 1.01 12.54 -18.84
CA GLY A 470 -0.28 11.89 -18.97
C GLY A 470 -0.48 11.17 -20.30
N SER A 471 -0.34 9.84 -20.28
CA SER A 471 -0.90 9.00 -21.32
C SER A 471 -2.21 8.42 -20.82
N ALA A 472 -3.29 8.67 -21.56
CA ALA A 472 -4.64 8.22 -21.25
C ALA A 472 -4.77 6.68 -21.13
N THR A 473 -3.77 5.92 -21.56
CA THR A 473 -3.73 4.46 -21.38
C THR A 473 -2.29 4.01 -21.14
N PRO A 474 -1.99 3.38 -19.99
CA PRO A 474 -0.70 2.74 -19.78
C PRO A 474 -0.60 1.49 -20.65
N ASP A 475 0.61 1.01 -20.89
CA ASP A 475 0.78 -0.37 -21.35
C ASP A 475 0.82 -1.30 -20.14
N LEU A 476 0.25 -2.50 -20.28
CA LEU A 476 0.22 -3.50 -19.20
C LEU A 476 0.97 -4.76 -19.60
N VAL A 477 1.57 -5.38 -18.58
CA VAL A 477 2.30 -6.64 -18.72
C VAL A 477 1.92 -7.58 -17.57
N LEU A 478 1.80 -8.86 -17.87
CA LEU A 478 1.74 -9.93 -16.88
C LEU A 478 3.06 -10.70 -16.94
N ILE A 479 3.71 -10.85 -15.79
CA ILE A 479 5.01 -11.50 -15.68
C ILE A 479 4.83 -12.76 -14.84
N ASP A 480 5.16 -13.92 -15.40
CA ASP A 480 5.12 -15.17 -14.66
C ASP A 480 6.15 -15.15 -13.54
N SER A 481 5.73 -15.34 -12.28
CA SER A 481 6.67 -15.31 -11.15
C SER A 481 7.66 -16.48 -11.19
N GLU A 482 7.28 -17.62 -11.77
CA GLU A 482 8.07 -18.86 -11.85
C GLU A 482 9.01 -18.86 -13.07
N TYR A 483 8.45 -18.70 -14.26
CA TYR A 483 9.21 -18.78 -15.53
C TYR A 483 9.81 -17.43 -15.96
N ARG A 484 9.36 -16.31 -15.36
CA ARG A 484 9.83 -14.94 -15.64
C ARG A 484 9.58 -14.49 -17.07
N ASP A 485 8.65 -15.16 -17.76
CA ASP A 485 8.22 -14.77 -19.08
C ASP A 485 7.26 -13.58 -18.99
N VAL A 486 7.31 -12.70 -19.98
CA VAL A 486 6.61 -11.41 -19.97
C VAL A 486 5.59 -11.37 -21.09
N ILE A 487 4.34 -11.17 -20.68
CA ILE A 487 3.16 -11.23 -21.53
C ILE A 487 2.58 -9.83 -21.61
N TRP A 488 2.69 -9.20 -22.78
CA TRP A 488 2.09 -7.91 -23.03
C TRP A 488 0.59 -8.10 -23.28
N ILE A 489 -0.24 -7.44 -22.46
CA ILE A 489 -1.69 -7.64 -22.44
C ILE A 489 -2.43 -6.39 -22.91
N ASP A 490 -3.60 -6.62 -23.53
CA ASP A 490 -4.46 -5.53 -23.97
C ASP A 490 -5.30 -4.98 -22.81
N VAL A 491 -4.99 -3.74 -22.44
CA VAL A 491 -5.63 -2.99 -21.36
C VAL A 491 -7.13 -2.79 -21.58
N LYS A 492 -7.60 -2.81 -22.84
CA LYS A 492 -9.01 -2.60 -23.19
C LYS A 492 -9.89 -3.83 -22.99
N HIS A 493 -9.28 -5.02 -22.85
CA HIS A 493 -10.02 -6.27 -22.72
C HIS A 493 -9.53 -7.12 -21.53
N PRO A 494 -9.73 -6.66 -20.27
CA PRO A 494 -9.33 -7.43 -19.07
C PRO A 494 -9.88 -8.85 -19.03
N SER A 495 -11.08 -9.06 -19.57
CA SER A 495 -11.71 -10.39 -19.64
C SER A 495 -10.96 -11.41 -20.50
N LYS A 496 -9.98 -10.99 -21.32
CA LYS A 496 -9.17 -11.86 -22.16
C LYS A 496 -7.80 -12.18 -21.56
N TRP A 497 -7.40 -11.54 -20.47
CA TRP A 497 -6.05 -11.67 -19.92
C TRP A 497 -5.70 -13.12 -19.56
N ASP A 498 -6.57 -13.83 -18.85
CA ASP A 498 -6.33 -15.24 -18.47
C ASP A 498 -6.14 -16.14 -19.70
N LYS A 499 -6.94 -15.89 -20.75
CA LYS A 499 -6.81 -16.62 -22.02
C LYS A 499 -5.50 -16.27 -22.72
N MET A 500 -5.11 -15.00 -22.79
CA MET A 500 -3.84 -14.59 -23.40
C MET A 500 -2.64 -15.21 -22.68
N VAL A 501 -2.68 -15.24 -21.35
CA VAL A 501 -1.65 -15.89 -20.53
C VAL A 501 -1.56 -17.38 -20.84
N TYR A 502 -2.71 -18.08 -20.85
CA TYR A 502 -2.74 -19.49 -21.20
C TYR A 502 -2.25 -19.75 -22.62
N ASP A 503 -2.72 -18.98 -23.60
CA ASP A 503 -2.37 -19.18 -25.01
C ASP A 503 -0.85 -19.01 -25.24
N GLN A 504 -0.17 -18.15 -24.47
CA GLN A 504 1.28 -17.95 -24.57
C GLN A 504 2.10 -18.99 -23.78
N LEU A 505 1.63 -19.41 -22.60
CA LEU A 505 2.43 -20.27 -21.71
C LEU A 505 2.02 -21.74 -21.71
N ASN A 506 0.90 -22.12 -22.33
CA ASN A 506 0.39 -23.49 -22.25
C ASN A 506 1.40 -24.52 -22.76
N GLU A 507 2.19 -24.24 -23.80
CA GLU A 507 3.16 -25.19 -24.33
C GLU A 507 4.28 -25.45 -23.32
N ALA A 508 4.80 -24.38 -22.71
CA ALA A 508 5.81 -24.46 -21.67
C ALA A 508 5.30 -25.28 -20.48
N TRP A 509 4.09 -24.99 -19.98
CA TRP A 509 3.48 -25.72 -18.87
C TRP A 509 3.14 -27.16 -19.22
N ARG A 510 2.67 -27.47 -20.43
CA ARG A 510 2.42 -28.86 -20.87
C ARG A 510 3.71 -29.66 -20.88
N LEU A 511 4.81 -29.07 -21.35
CA LEU A 511 6.11 -29.72 -21.41
C LEU A 511 6.75 -29.91 -20.02
N SER A 512 6.64 -28.93 -19.13
CA SER A 512 7.27 -28.96 -17.81
C SER A 512 6.43 -29.65 -16.74
N GLU A 513 5.12 -29.43 -16.75
CA GLU A 513 4.19 -29.82 -15.69
C GLU A 513 3.22 -30.94 -16.12
N GLY A 514 3.14 -31.28 -17.41
CA GLY A 514 2.29 -32.36 -17.92
C GLY A 514 0.78 -32.08 -17.87
N ILE A 515 0.38 -30.80 -17.90
CA ILE A 515 -1.02 -30.37 -17.79
C ILE A 515 -1.87 -30.74 -19.02
N GLY A 516 -3.20 -30.85 -18.82
CA GLY A 516 -4.19 -31.01 -19.89
C GLY A 516 -4.62 -29.68 -20.57
N TYR A 517 -5.65 -29.75 -21.42
CA TYR A 517 -6.25 -28.59 -22.09
C TYR A 517 -7.19 -27.84 -21.10
N TYR A 518 -7.00 -26.53 -20.90
CA TYR A 518 -7.75 -25.73 -19.92
C TYR A 518 -8.92 -24.97 -20.55
N PHE A 519 -8.65 -24.25 -21.65
CA PHE A 519 -9.72 -23.79 -22.53
C PHE A 519 -9.98 -24.91 -23.52
N ALA A 520 -11.25 -25.32 -23.69
CA ALA A 520 -11.62 -26.13 -24.83
C ALA A 520 -11.17 -25.35 -26.07
N GLU A 521 -10.17 -25.88 -26.78
CA GLU A 521 -9.83 -25.38 -28.10
C GLU A 521 -11.15 -25.47 -28.87
N GLU A 522 -11.80 -24.33 -29.13
CA GLU A 522 -12.82 -24.27 -30.16
C GLU A 522 -12.12 -24.86 -31.37
N ASN A 523 -12.55 -26.05 -31.78
CA ASN A 523 -12.05 -26.71 -32.96
C ASN A 523 -12.05 -25.65 -34.05
N LYS A 524 -10.86 -25.13 -34.39
CA LYS A 524 -10.69 -24.48 -35.68
C LYS A 524 -10.92 -25.62 -36.65
N GLU A 525 -12.17 -25.79 -37.07
CA GLU A 525 -12.44 -26.35 -38.38
C GLU A 525 -11.63 -25.47 -39.32
N ILE A 526 -10.46 -25.97 -39.69
CA ILE A 526 -9.68 -25.42 -40.77
C ILE A 526 -10.59 -25.64 -41.95
N ASP A 527 -11.37 -24.63 -42.27
CA ASP A 527 -12.10 -24.55 -43.51
C ASP A 527 -11.00 -24.51 -44.56
N ILE A 528 -10.67 -25.67 -45.11
CA ILE A 528 -9.75 -25.82 -46.24
C ILE A 528 -10.48 -25.17 -47.40
N VAL A 529 -10.44 -23.84 -47.44
CA VAL A 529 -10.68 -23.07 -48.65
C VAL A 529 -9.62 -23.59 -49.61
N LYS A 530 -10.05 -24.49 -50.50
CA LYS A 530 -9.32 -24.86 -51.70
C LYS A 530 -9.04 -23.56 -52.43
N GLN A 531 -7.85 -23.02 -52.19
CA GLN A 531 -7.28 -21.95 -52.98
C GLN A 531 -7.23 -22.48 -54.41
N THR A 532 -8.02 -21.83 -55.26
CA THR A 532 -8.15 -22.16 -56.66
C THR A 532 -6.76 -22.12 -57.29
N THR A 533 -6.38 -23.29 -57.78
CA THR A 533 -5.21 -23.62 -58.60
C THR A 533 -4.79 -22.52 -59.56
N ASP A 534 -3.51 -22.14 -59.51
CA ASP A 534 -2.78 -21.77 -60.72
C ASP A 534 -1.71 -22.83 -61.02
N SER A 535 -1.74 -23.25 -62.28
CA SER A 535 -1.07 -24.36 -62.94
C SER A 535 0.38 -24.66 -62.54
N THR A 536 0.63 -25.91 -62.11
CA THR A 536 1.85 -26.65 -62.47
C THR A 536 1.53 -28.15 -62.59
N LEU A 537 1.93 -28.74 -63.72
CA LEU A 537 1.73 -30.14 -64.08
C LEU A 537 2.54 -31.04 -63.13
N VAL A 538 1.86 -31.71 -62.20
CA VAL A 538 2.44 -32.80 -61.40
C VAL A 538 1.94 -34.13 -61.96
N ILE A 539 2.87 -34.94 -62.43
CA ILE A 539 2.67 -36.32 -62.90
C ILE A 539 2.09 -37.15 -61.74
N PRO A 540 0.96 -37.85 -61.91
CA PRO A 540 0.36 -38.60 -60.81
C PRO A 540 1.24 -39.79 -60.43
N VAL A 541 1.75 -39.77 -59.20
CA VAL A 541 2.37 -40.93 -58.56
C VAL A 541 1.27 -41.97 -58.39
N VAL A 542 1.28 -42.97 -59.26
CA VAL A 542 0.42 -44.15 -59.16
C VAL A 542 0.78 -44.86 -57.85
N ASP A 543 -0.11 -44.77 -56.86
CA ASP A 543 0.06 -45.40 -55.57
C ASP A 543 -0.03 -46.93 -55.72
N LYS A 544 1.14 -47.57 -55.82
CA LYS A 544 1.29 -49.03 -55.88
C LYS A 544 0.69 -49.71 -54.65
N ARG A 545 0.55 -49.00 -53.51
CA ARG A 545 -0.02 -49.56 -52.28
C ARG A 545 -1.53 -49.77 -52.39
N THR A 546 -2.26 -48.90 -53.09
CA THR A 546 -3.72 -49.07 -53.28
C THR A 546 -4.04 -50.33 -54.09
N LYS A 547 -3.25 -50.62 -55.13
CA LYS A 547 -3.40 -51.84 -55.94
C LYS A 547 -3.05 -53.11 -55.15
N GLU A 548 -2.05 -53.04 -54.27
CA GLU A 548 -1.67 -54.15 -53.39
C GLU A 548 -2.78 -54.45 -52.38
N ILE A 549 -3.40 -53.39 -51.81
CA ILE A 549 -4.53 -53.50 -50.87
C ILE A 549 -5.75 -54.13 -51.54
N GLU A 550 -6.14 -53.68 -52.74
CA GLU A 550 -7.25 -54.31 -53.48
C GLU A 550 -6.97 -55.79 -53.81
N ARG A 551 -5.73 -56.13 -54.15
CA ARG A 551 -5.36 -57.52 -54.43
C ARG A 551 -5.46 -58.40 -53.19
N LEU A 552 -5.02 -57.90 -52.04
CA LEU A 552 -5.13 -58.61 -50.76
C LEU A 552 -6.59 -58.75 -50.32
N GLN A 553 -7.41 -57.72 -50.52
CA GLN A 553 -8.84 -57.75 -50.20
C GLN A 553 -9.56 -58.82 -51.02
N ARG A 554 -9.32 -58.90 -52.35
CA ARG A 554 -9.90 -59.95 -53.21
C ARG A 554 -9.48 -61.37 -52.79
N LYS A 555 -8.26 -61.55 -52.27
CA LYS A 555 -7.80 -62.83 -51.71
C LYS A 555 -8.53 -63.20 -50.43
N ILE A 556 -8.77 -62.23 -49.54
CA ILE A 556 -9.53 -62.45 -48.31
C ILE A 556 -10.98 -62.83 -48.63
N ASP A 557 -11.59 -62.13 -49.59
CA ASP A 557 -12.97 -62.39 -49.99
C ASP A 557 -13.12 -63.76 -50.66
N SER A 558 -12.14 -64.19 -51.46
CA SER A 558 -12.15 -65.55 -52.05
C SER A 558 -11.96 -66.65 -51.00
N LEU A 559 -11.19 -66.40 -49.94
CA LEU A 559 -11.01 -67.36 -48.84
C LEU A 559 -12.26 -67.45 -47.96
N LYS A 560 -12.97 -66.33 -47.75
CA LYS A 560 -14.25 -66.32 -47.02
C LYS A 560 -15.37 -67.04 -47.80
N ALA A 561 -15.35 -66.97 -49.13
CA ALA A 561 -16.34 -67.67 -49.96
C ALA A 561 -16.18 -69.20 -49.98
N ASN A 562 -15.02 -69.74 -49.60
CA ASN A 562 -14.76 -71.20 -49.56
C ASN A 562 -14.93 -71.82 -48.15
N ASN A 563 -15.35 -71.04 -47.14
CA ASN A 563 -15.59 -71.50 -45.77
C ASN A 563 -17.08 -71.41 -45.34
N ASN A 564 -18.00 -71.28 -46.30
CA ASN A 564 -19.45 -71.39 -46.11
C ASN A 564 -20.03 -72.51 -46.98
#